data_AF-A0A8S4SPP0-F1
#
_entry.id   AF-A0A8S4SPP0-F1
#
_cell.length_a   1.000
_cell.length_b   1.000
_cell.length_c   1.000
_cell.angle_alpha   90.00
_cell.angle_beta   90.00
_cell.angle_gamma   90.00
#
_symmetry.space_group_name_H-M   'P 1'
#
loop_
_entity.id
_entity.type
_entity.pdbx_description
1 polymer ?
#
loop_
_entity_poly.entity_id
_entity_poly.type
_entity_poly.pdbx_seq_one_letter_code
_entity_poly.pdbx_strand_id
1 'polypeptide(L)'
;MSDTKKANFTKTRSRSRSQSATVAKRARVDSRTRSVSRPARDEQGVKDVAMQKRAKNLAHVAIAKKTKKMGLKGEADRFIGTKKPKHLYAGKRGIGKTDRR
;
A
#
# COMPACT_ATOMS: atom_id res chain seq x y z
N MET A 1 -20.69 -37.75 6.95
CA MET A 1 -20.88 -37.53 8.40
C MET A 1 -22.34 -37.76 8.76
N SER A 2 -22.82 -39.01 8.71
CA SER A 2 -24.25 -39.38 8.74
C SER A 2 -24.81 -39.75 10.12
N ASP A 3 -23.96 -39.95 11.14
CA ASP A 3 -24.35 -40.61 12.39
C ASP A 3 -24.17 -39.76 13.65
N THR A 4 -24.51 -38.47 13.58
CA THR A 4 -24.41 -37.54 14.72
C THR A 4 -25.75 -37.17 15.35
N LYS A 5 -26.85 -37.84 14.95
CA LYS A 5 -28.23 -37.50 15.37
C LYS A 5 -28.50 -37.62 16.88
N LYS A 6 -27.72 -38.39 17.63
CA LYS A 6 -27.85 -38.55 19.09
C LYS A 6 -26.74 -37.88 19.91
N ALA A 7 -25.81 -37.18 19.27
CA ALA A 7 -24.65 -36.63 19.96
C ALA A 7 -24.99 -35.32 20.70
N ASN A 8 -24.50 -35.17 21.93
CA ASN A 8 -24.82 -34.01 22.78
C ASN A 8 -24.16 -32.69 22.32
N PHE A 9 -23.14 -32.74 21.45
CA PHE A 9 -22.50 -31.54 20.90
C PHE A 9 -23.33 -30.83 19.82
N THR A 10 -24.26 -31.53 19.15
CA THR A 10 -25.19 -30.93 18.17
C THR A 10 -26.42 -30.29 18.83
N LYS A 11 -26.67 -30.59 20.11
CA LYS A 11 -27.79 -30.07 20.91
C LYS A 11 -27.49 -28.77 21.67
N THR A 12 -26.42 -28.06 21.28
CA THR A 12 -26.12 -26.76 21.88
C THR A 12 -27.13 -25.73 21.36
N ARG A 13 -28.25 -25.59 22.08
CA ARG A 13 -29.19 -24.48 21.94
C ARG A 13 -28.38 -23.19 22.08
N SER A 14 -28.27 -22.42 20.99
CA SER A 14 -27.56 -21.15 20.96
C SER A 14 -28.01 -20.31 22.16
N ARG A 15 -27.10 -20.08 23.11
CA ARG A 15 -27.36 -19.19 24.23
C ARG A 15 -27.65 -17.81 23.62
N SER A 16 -28.78 -17.23 23.98
CA SER A 16 -29.29 -15.95 23.45
C SER A 16 -28.32 -14.77 23.55
N ARG A 17 -27.22 -14.91 24.30
CA ARG A 17 -26.17 -13.90 24.47
C ARG A 17 -25.05 -13.93 23.43
N SER A 18 -24.97 -14.95 22.58
CA SER A 18 -23.90 -15.07 21.56
C SER A 18 -24.40 -15.01 20.11
N GLN A 19 -25.69 -14.69 19.90
CA GLN A 19 -26.16 -14.05 18.67
C GLN A 19 -26.42 -12.57 18.93
N SER A 20 -25.39 -11.83 19.37
CA SER A 20 -25.33 -10.45 18.89
C SER A 20 -25.12 -10.58 17.39
N ALA A 21 -26.21 -10.64 16.63
CA ALA A 21 -26.17 -10.34 15.21
C ALA A 21 -25.27 -9.11 15.11
N THR A 22 -24.12 -9.25 14.45
CA THR A 22 -23.24 -8.12 14.19
C THR A 22 -24.17 -7.08 13.60
N VAL A 23 -24.44 -6.01 14.36
CA VAL A 23 -25.33 -4.94 13.94
C VAL A 23 -24.87 -4.64 12.54
N ALA A 24 -25.69 -4.99 11.54
CA ALA A 24 -25.34 -4.78 10.15
C ALA A 24 -25.08 -3.30 10.11
N LYS A 25 -23.80 -2.91 10.11
CA LYS A 25 -23.39 -1.51 10.14
C LYS A 25 -24.14 -0.97 8.96
N ARG A 26 -25.18 -0.16 9.20
CA ARG A 26 -26.01 0.41 8.14
C ARG A 26 -25.00 0.89 7.12
N ALA A 27 -24.99 0.24 5.94
CA ALA A 27 -24.05 0.61 4.89
C ALA A 27 -24.19 2.11 4.79
N ARG A 28 -23.10 2.85 5.05
CA ARG A 28 -23.15 4.30 5.23
C ARG A 28 -23.78 4.82 3.94
N VAL A 29 -25.07 5.17 4.01
CA VAL A 29 -25.85 5.51 2.82
C VAL A 29 -25.35 6.87 2.43
N ASP A 30 -24.38 6.85 1.53
CA ASP A 30 -23.89 7.97 0.75
C ASP A 30 -23.80 9.27 1.56
N SER A 31 -22.81 9.34 2.45
CA SER A 31 -22.30 10.65 2.82
C SER A 31 -21.73 11.24 1.54
N ARG A 32 -22.54 12.00 0.79
CA ARG A 32 -22.10 12.82 -0.34
C ARG A 32 -21.12 13.85 0.18
N THR A 33 -19.90 13.41 0.46
CA THR A 33 -18.74 14.27 0.61
C THR A 33 -18.63 15.05 -0.70
N ARG A 34 -18.42 16.38 -0.63
CA ARG A 34 -18.25 17.30 -1.78
C ARG A 34 -17.29 16.81 -2.88
N SER A 35 -16.49 15.79 -2.61
CA SER A 35 -15.62 15.09 -3.55
C SER A 35 -16.34 14.34 -4.68
N VAL A 36 -17.63 13.99 -4.56
CA VAL A 36 -18.34 13.22 -5.61
C VAL A 36 -18.87 14.11 -6.75
N SER A 37 -19.04 15.41 -6.53
CA SER A 37 -19.60 16.31 -7.55
C SER A 37 -18.60 16.83 -8.57
N ARG A 38 -17.29 16.65 -8.35
CA ARG A 38 -16.23 17.15 -9.24
C ARG A 38 -15.62 15.99 -10.03
N PRO A 39 -15.37 16.16 -11.34
CA PRO A 39 -14.64 15.17 -12.12
C PRO A 39 -13.22 14.95 -11.57
N ALA A 40 -12.59 13.84 -11.89
CA ALA A 40 -11.26 13.52 -11.38
C ALA A 40 -10.22 14.58 -11.82
N ARG A 41 -9.19 14.83 -11.00
CA ARG A 41 -8.19 15.88 -11.29
C ARG A 41 -7.39 15.62 -12.56
N ASP A 42 -7.21 14.37 -12.94
CA ASP A 42 -6.52 13.97 -14.18
C ASP A 42 -7.40 14.10 -15.44
N GLU A 43 -8.71 14.31 -15.27
CA GLU A 43 -9.67 14.54 -16.35
C GLU A 43 -9.97 16.03 -16.55
N GLN A 44 -9.84 16.82 -15.49
CA GLN A 44 -10.05 18.27 -15.56
C GLN A 44 -9.05 18.92 -16.53
N GLY A 45 -9.58 19.54 -17.59
CA GLY A 45 -8.79 20.29 -18.57
C GLY A 45 -8.36 19.49 -19.81
N VAL A 46 -8.72 18.21 -19.92
CA VAL A 46 -8.49 17.41 -21.12
C VAL A 46 -9.81 17.27 -21.88
N LYS A 47 -9.83 17.71 -23.15
CA LYS A 47 -11.04 17.70 -23.99
C LYS A 47 -11.49 16.28 -24.37
N ASP A 48 -10.57 15.49 -24.91
CA ASP A 48 -10.89 14.20 -25.52
C ASP A 48 -10.25 13.02 -24.79
N VAL A 49 -10.94 11.88 -24.82
CA VAL A 49 -10.44 10.60 -24.26
C VAL A 49 -9.15 10.15 -24.96
N ALA A 50 -9.02 10.43 -26.26
CA ALA A 50 -7.79 10.13 -27.01
C ALA A 50 -6.58 10.93 -26.49
N MET A 51 -6.78 12.21 -26.17
CA MET A 51 -5.74 13.05 -25.56
C MET A 51 -5.40 12.57 -24.16
N GLN A 52 -6.39 12.16 -23.37
CA GLN A 52 -6.18 11.64 -22.02
C GLN A 52 -5.30 10.38 -22.03
N LYS A 53 -5.56 9.44 -22.95
CA LYS A 53 -4.73 8.23 -23.13
C LYS A 53 -3.30 8.59 -23.53
N ARG A 54 -3.13 9.53 -24.47
CA ARG A 54 -1.80 10.01 -24.86
C ARG A 54 -1.04 10.63 -23.69
N ALA A 55 -1.69 11.47 -22.89
CA ALA A 55 -1.10 12.08 -21.70
C ALA A 55 -0.67 11.04 -20.66
N LYS A 56 -1.52 10.04 -20.39
CA LYS A 56 -1.20 8.92 -19.47
C LYS A 56 0.02 8.14 -19.93
N ASN A 57 0.12 7.82 -21.22
CA ASN A 57 1.28 7.15 -21.79
C ASN A 57 2.56 7.98 -21.67
N LEU A 58 2.48 9.28 -21.97
CA LEU A 58 3.62 10.19 -21.88
C LEU A 58 4.12 10.32 -20.43
N ALA A 59 3.21 10.39 -19.46
CA ALA A 59 3.54 10.37 -18.03
C ALA A 59 4.23 9.06 -17.62
N HIS A 60 3.71 7.90 -18.04
CA HIS A 60 4.32 6.61 -17.74
C HIS A 60 5.75 6.49 -18.30
N VAL A 61 5.97 6.95 -19.54
CA VAL A 61 7.30 6.96 -20.14
C VAL A 61 8.25 7.92 -19.40
N ALA A 62 7.78 9.12 -19.05
CA ALA A 62 8.59 10.10 -18.32
C ALA A 62 9.00 9.60 -16.92
N ILE A 63 8.07 9.01 -16.19
CA ILE A 63 8.33 8.40 -14.87
C ILE A 63 9.30 7.24 -15.01
N ALA A 64 9.05 6.30 -15.94
CA ALA A 64 9.88 5.12 -16.14
C ALA A 64 11.35 5.48 -16.44
N LYS A 65 11.60 6.49 -17.27
CA LYS A 65 12.96 6.93 -17.61
C LYS A 65 13.78 7.37 -16.39
N LYS A 66 13.13 7.99 -15.40
CA LYS A 66 13.81 8.52 -14.21
C LYS A 66 13.82 7.54 -13.05
N THR A 67 12.68 6.95 -12.72
CA THR A 67 12.52 6.11 -11.52
C THR A 67 12.89 4.66 -11.79
N LYS A 68 12.26 4.02 -12.78
CA LYS A 68 12.47 2.58 -13.06
C LYS A 68 13.90 2.28 -13.48
N LYS A 69 14.51 3.16 -14.29
CA LYS A 69 15.92 3.01 -14.71
C LYS A 69 16.88 2.94 -13.51
N MET A 70 16.62 3.74 -12.47
CA MET A 70 17.49 3.85 -11.30
C MET A 70 17.01 3.00 -10.11
N GLY A 71 15.89 2.28 -10.25
CA GLY A 71 15.28 1.48 -9.18
C GLY A 71 14.69 2.31 -8.02
N LEU A 72 14.31 3.56 -8.26
CA LEU A 72 13.74 4.44 -7.24
C LEU A 72 12.33 4.02 -6.84
N LYS A 73 11.97 4.22 -5.58
CA LYS A 73 10.62 3.91 -5.06
C LYS A 73 9.53 4.79 -5.68
N GLY A 74 9.90 5.99 -6.11
CA GLY A 74 9.01 6.98 -6.72
C GLY A 74 9.76 8.26 -7.06
N GLU A 75 9.04 9.27 -7.55
CA GLU A 75 9.64 10.56 -7.92
C GLU A 75 10.20 11.35 -6.73
N ALA A 76 9.65 11.10 -5.53
CA ALA A 76 10.08 11.75 -4.29
C ALA A 76 11.37 11.13 -3.71
N ASP A 77 11.80 9.98 -4.20
CA ASP A 77 12.98 9.27 -3.71
C ASP A 77 14.26 9.93 -4.22
N ARG A 78 14.79 10.85 -3.39
CA ARG A 78 16.01 11.63 -3.66
C ARG A 78 17.12 11.33 -2.67
N PHE A 79 17.15 10.13 -2.10
CA PHE A 79 18.16 9.73 -1.12
C PHE A 79 19.56 9.67 -1.76
N ILE A 80 20.54 10.30 -1.11
CA ILE A 80 21.93 10.29 -1.54
C ILE A 80 22.74 9.45 -0.54
N GLY A 81 23.05 8.22 -0.94
CA GLY A 81 23.90 7.33 -0.16
C GLY A 81 25.38 7.66 -0.30
N THR A 82 26.13 7.61 0.80
CA THR A 82 27.60 7.73 0.78
C THR A 82 28.23 6.44 0.25
N LYS A 83 28.68 6.45 -1.02
CA LYS A 83 29.30 5.28 -1.67
C LYS A 83 30.61 4.84 -1.01
N LYS A 84 31.39 5.79 -0.48
CA LYS A 84 32.69 5.54 0.16
C LYS A 84 32.72 6.09 1.59
N PRO A 85 32.12 5.39 2.57
CA PRO A 85 32.09 5.87 3.95
C PRO A 85 33.48 5.81 4.60
N LYS A 86 33.87 6.89 5.29
CA LYS A 86 35.22 7.06 5.88
C LYS A 86 35.66 5.90 6.77
N HIS A 87 34.78 5.40 7.65
CA HIS A 87 35.11 4.33 8.59
C HIS A 87 35.43 2.97 7.94
N LEU A 88 35.18 2.82 6.62
CA LEU A 88 35.59 1.64 5.87
C LEU A 88 36.96 1.83 5.18
N TYR A 89 37.31 3.07 4.82
CA TYR A 89 38.45 3.36 3.94
C TYR A 89 39.57 4.17 4.61
N ALA A 90 39.37 4.63 5.84
CA ALA A 90 40.36 5.40 6.60
C ALA A 90 40.84 4.62 7.82
N GLY A 91 42.12 4.80 8.17
CA GLY A 91 42.76 4.16 9.32
C GLY A 91 43.35 2.78 9.00
N LYS A 92 44.19 2.30 9.93
CA LYS A 92 44.76 0.93 9.92
C LYS A 92 44.40 0.26 11.24
N ARG A 93 44.18 -1.05 11.22
CA ARG A 93 43.95 -1.83 12.45
C ARG A 93 45.28 -2.06 13.15
N GLY A 94 45.36 -1.66 14.42
CA GLY A 94 46.48 -1.96 15.31
C GLY A 94 46.26 -3.24 16.12
N ILE A 95 47.16 -3.50 17.06
CA ILE A 95 47.02 -4.57 18.06
C ILE A 95 46.09 -4.07 19.18
N GLY A 96 45.07 -4.86 19.55
CA GLY A 96 44.12 -4.51 20.62
C GLY A 96 42.68 -4.34 20.12
N LYS A 97 41.98 -3.30 20.60
CA LYS A 97 40.57 -3.04 20.27
C LYS A 97 40.41 -2.71 18.77
N THR A 98 39.33 -3.21 18.19
CA THR A 98 38.95 -3.01 16.78
C THR A 98 37.59 -2.31 16.70
N ASP A 99 37.34 -1.55 15.64
CA ASP A 99 36.10 -0.78 15.44
C ASP A 99 34.89 -1.66 15.10
N ARG A 100 35.14 -2.84 14.53
CA ARG A 100 34.12 -3.79 14.09
C ARG A 100 34.47 -5.19 14.58
N ARG A 101 33.43 -5.98 14.86
CA ARG A 101 33.50 -7.35 15.39
C ARG A 101 34.07 -8.33 14.38
#